data_AF-A0A922JTW9-F1
#
_entry.id   AF-A0A922JTW9-F1
#
_cell.length_a   1.000
_cell.length_b   1.000
_cell.length_c   1.000
_cell.angle_alpha   90.00
_cell.angle_beta   90.00
_cell.angle_gamma   90.00
#
_symmetry.space_group_name_H-M   'P 1'
#
loop_
_entity.id
_entity.type
_entity.pdbx_description
1 polymer ?
#
loop_
_entity_poly.entity_id
_entity_poly.type
_entity_poly.pdbx_seq_one_letter_code
_entity_poly.pdbx_strand_id
1 'polypeptide(L)'
;MRIVQEARENHVKKKVEEALRSKMKTKALKECDQYTSKYAQCAVGRTISVVWQCRKQAKELNDCLHHYTNDAVLEEMKREYTLQQEAKGSAGVL
;
A
#
# COMPACT_ATOMS: atom_id res chain seq x y z
N MET A 1 18.33 5.03 -29.32
CA MET A 1 16.89 4.95 -28.96
C MET A 1 16.56 3.97 -27.83
N ARG A 2 17.31 2.88 -27.62
CA ARG A 2 17.02 1.89 -26.54
C ARG A 2 17.06 2.45 -25.11
N ILE A 3 17.98 3.38 -24.82
CA ILE A 3 18.15 3.98 -23.47
C ILE A 3 16.90 4.75 -23.02
N VAL A 4 16.21 5.41 -23.96
CA VAL A 4 14.99 6.19 -23.69
C VAL A 4 13.78 5.29 -23.50
N GLN A 5 13.71 4.17 -24.24
CA GLN A 5 12.63 3.18 -24.09
C GLN A 5 12.72 2.45 -22.74
N GLU A 6 13.92 1.99 -22.35
CA GLU A 6 14.13 1.27 -21.08
C GLU A 6 13.82 2.17 -19.86
N ALA A 7 14.25 3.44 -19.91
CA ALA A 7 13.91 4.42 -18.87
C ALA A 7 12.40 4.65 -18.73
N ARG A 8 11.67 4.71 -19.86
CA ARG A 8 10.21 4.89 -19.87
C ARG A 8 9.49 3.66 -19.33
N GLU A 9 9.89 2.46 -19.73
CA GLU A 9 9.30 1.21 -19.23
C GLU A 9 9.54 1.01 -17.73
N ASN A 10 10.77 1.27 -17.26
CA ASN A 10 11.09 1.19 -15.84
C ASN A 10 10.32 2.23 -15.02
N HIS A 11 10.14 3.44 -15.54
CA HIS A 11 9.35 4.47 -14.89
C HIS A 11 7.86 4.10 -14.81
N VAL A 12 7.30 3.48 -15.85
CA VAL A 12 5.92 2.97 -15.82
C VAL A 12 5.76 1.85 -14.78
N LYS A 13 6.70 0.90 -14.73
CA LYS A 13 6.70 -0.18 -13.71
C LYS A 13 6.74 0.39 -12.29
N LYS A 14 7.59 1.40 -12.04
CA LYS A 14 7.66 2.08 -10.74
C LYS A 14 6.36 2.77 -10.37
N LYS A 15 5.75 3.52 -11.29
CA LYS A 15 4.45 4.19 -11.05
C LYS A 15 3.33 3.20 -10.75
N VAL A 16 3.29 2.07 -11.45
CA VAL A 16 2.32 1.00 -11.19
C VAL A 16 2.53 0.41 -9.80
N GLU A 17 3.79 0.13 -9.42
CA GLU A 17 4.10 -0.38 -8.08
C GLU A 17 3.72 0.63 -6.98
N GLU A 18 4.02 1.91 -7.17
CA GLU A 18 3.62 2.98 -6.24
C GLU A 18 2.10 3.08 -6.11
N ALA A 19 1.37 3.02 -7.22
CA ALA A 19 -0.10 3.01 -7.23
C ALA A 19 -0.67 1.77 -6.52
N LEU A 20 -0.07 0.60 -6.73
CA LEU A 20 -0.44 -0.64 -6.04
C LEU A 20 -0.13 -0.55 -4.54
N ARG A 21 1.02 -0.03 -4.14
CA ARG A 21 1.37 0.23 -2.74
C ARG A 21 0.39 1.21 -2.09
N SER A 22 -0.06 2.24 -2.81
CA SER A 22 -1.09 3.17 -2.31
C SER A 22 -2.45 2.50 -2.10
N LYS A 23 -2.87 1.65 -3.04
CA LYS A 23 -4.10 0.84 -2.90
C LYS A 23 -3.99 -0.14 -1.72
N MET A 24 -2.84 -0.79 -1.58
CA MET A 24 -2.53 -1.71 -0.49
C MET A 24 -2.67 -1.02 0.87
N LYS A 25 -2.04 0.15 1.03
CA LYS A 25 -2.15 0.95 2.27
C LYS A 25 -3.59 1.33 2.59
N THR A 26 -4.37 1.71 1.58
CA THR A 26 -5.78 2.07 1.77
C THR A 26 -6.60 0.87 2.25
N LYS A 27 -6.35 -0.32 1.68
CA LYS A 27 -7.00 -1.57 2.13
C LYS A 27 -6.57 -1.92 3.55
N ALA A 28 -5.27 -1.87 3.84
CA ALA A 28 -4.71 -2.13 5.16
C ALA A 28 -5.30 -1.21 6.25
N LEU A 29 -5.47 0.08 5.95
CA LEU A 29 -6.07 1.03 6.89
C LEU A 29 -7.54 0.73 7.18
N LYS A 30 -8.30 0.21 6.20
CA LYS A 30 -9.69 -0.21 6.42
C LYS A 30 -9.78 -1.46 7.28
N GLU A 31 -8.94 -2.46 7.03
CA GLU A 31 -8.92 -3.70 7.82
C GLU A 31 -8.42 -3.44 9.26
N CYS A 32 -7.46 -2.52 9.42
CA CYS A 32 -6.88 -2.14 10.71
C CYS A 32 -7.58 -0.93 11.36
N ASP A 33 -8.82 -0.61 10.97
CA ASP A 33 -9.54 0.59 11.44
C ASP A 33 -9.64 0.63 12.97
N GLN A 34 -9.90 -0.52 13.61
CA GLN A 34 -9.97 -0.62 15.07
C GLN A 34 -8.67 -0.18 15.78
N TYR A 35 -7.51 -0.51 15.21
CA TYR A 35 -6.21 -0.15 15.77
C TYR A 35 -5.85 1.30 15.43
N THR A 36 -6.25 1.74 14.24
CA THR A 36 -6.10 3.13 13.79
C THR A 36 -6.89 4.07 14.69
N SER A 37 -8.12 3.72 15.05
CA SER A 37 -8.97 4.47 15.97
C SER A 37 -8.35 4.54 17.38
N LYS A 38 -7.86 3.42 17.92
CA LYS A 38 -7.16 3.41 19.22
C LYS A 38 -5.90 4.29 19.24
N TYR A 39 -5.11 4.23 18.17
CA TYR A 39 -3.94 5.09 18.04
C TYR A 39 -4.33 6.56 17.91
N ALA A 40 -5.34 6.88 17.08
CA ALA A 40 -5.85 8.22 16.91
C ALA A 40 -6.37 8.80 18.24
N GLN A 41 -7.18 8.05 19.00
CA GLN A 41 -7.66 8.45 20.32
C GLN A 41 -6.51 8.75 21.28
N CYS A 42 -5.41 7.99 21.23
CA CYS A 42 -4.22 8.26 22.01
C CYS A 42 -3.46 9.50 21.50
N ALA A 43 -3.39 9.71 20.19
CA ALA A 43 -2.69 10.83 19.57
C ALA A 43 -3.42 12.17 19.70
N VAL A 44 -4.75 12.17 19.87
CA VAL A 44 -5.56 13.38 20.07
C VAL A 44 -4.98 14.22 21.22
N GLY A 45 -4.65 15.47 20.91
CA GLY A 45 -4.11 16.44 21.88
C GLY A 45 -2.63 16.23 22.26
N ARG A 46 -1.91 15.28 21.62
CA ARG A 46 -0.50 15.00 21.90
C ARG A 46 0.35 15.23 20.65
N THR A 47 1.15 16.30 20.64
CA THR A 47 2.01 16.63 19.48
C THR A 47 3.41 16.04 19.63
N ILE A 48 4.04 16.22 20.81
CA ILE A 48 5.44 15.82 21.04
C ILE A 48 5.52 14.51 21.84
N SER A 49 4.59 14.30 22.78
CA SER A 49 4.60 13.12 23.67
C SER A 49 4.01 11.85 23.03
N VAL A 50 3.41 11.94 21.84
CA VAL A 50 2.71 10.83 21.18
C VAL A 50 3.61 9.61 20.95
N VAL A 51 4.87 9.83 20.57
CA VAL A 51 5.84 8.76 20.26
C VAL A 51 6.12 7.87 21.47
N TRP A 52 6.02 8.43 22.68
CA TRP A 52 6.34 7.74 23.93
C TRP A 52 5.05 7.19 24.54
N GLN A 53 4.03 8.04 24.70
CA GLN A 53 2.79 7.70 25.38
C GLN A 53 1.90 6.75 24.59
N CYS A 54 1.94 6.83 23.25
CA CYS A 54 1.13 6.00 22.36
C CYS A 54 1.95 4.89 21.69
N ARG A 55 3.16 4.60 22.19
CA ARG A 55 4.05 3.59 21.62
C ARG A 55 3.40 2.21 21.53
N LYS A 56 2.57 1.86 22.51
CA LYS A 56 1.86 0.58 22.55
C LYS A 56 0.84 0.48 21.41
N GLN A 57 -0.05 1.47 21.30
CA GLN A 57 -1.07 1.53 20.25
C GLN A 57 -0.44 1.65 18.86
N ALA A 58 0.66 2.40 18.75
CA ALA A 58 1.44 2.48 17.51
C ALA A 58 2.02 1.12 17.11
N LYS A 59 2.49 0.33 18.07
CA LYS A 59 2.99 -1.02 17.80
C LYS A 59 1.88 -1.94 17.32
N GLU A 60 0.74 -1.98 18.02
CA GLU A 60 -0.41 -2.81 17.62
C GLU A 60 -0.93 -2.45 16.21
N LEU A 61 -0.98 -1.15 15.90
CA LEU A 61 -1.33 -0.68 14.55
C LEU A 61 -0.29 -1.12 13.51
N ASN A 62 1.01 -0.97 13.80
CA ASN A 62 2.06 -1.42 12.88
C ASN A 62 2.05 -2.93 12.66
N ASP A 63 1.83 -3.72 13.71
CA ASP A 63 1.75 -5.17 13.61
C ASP A 63 0.58 -5.58 12.69
N CYS A 64 -0.59 -4.92 12.83
CA CYS A 64 -1.71 -5.12 11.91
C CYS A 64 -1.38 -4.71 10.47
N LEU A 65 -0.82 -3.52 10.27
CA LEU A 65 -0.49 -3.02 8.94
C LEU A 65 0.53 -3.92 8.24
N HIS A 66 1.50 -4.47 8.98
CA HIS A 66 2.55 -5.33 8.43
C HIS A 66 2.00 -6.61 7.80
N HIS A 67 0.85 -7.13 8.27
CA HIS A 67 0.18 -8.26 7.62
C HIS A 67 -0.31 -7.93 6.21
N TYR A 68 -0.66 -6.67 5.95
CA TYR A 68 -1.21 -6.22 4.67
C TYR A 68 -0.20 -5.48 3.81
N THR A 69 0.88 -4.96 4.38
CA THR A 69 1.90 -4.18 3.66
C THR A 69 3.23 -4.93 3.51
N ASN A 70 3.18 -6.26 3.40
CA ASN A 70 4.36 -7.08 3.13
C ASN A 70 4.60 -7.25 1.62
N ASP A 71 5.83 -7.65 1.26
CA ASP A 71 6.20 -7.83 -0.16
C ASP A 71 5.44 -8.99 -0.82
N ALA A 72 5.02 -10.01 -0.07
CA ALA A 72 4.24 -11.12 -0.65
C ALA A 72 2.85 -10.67 -1.15
N VAL A 73 2.15 -9.83 -0.37
CA VAL A 73 0.86 -9.22 -0.76
C VAL A 73 1.05 -8.27 -1.93
N LEU A 74 2.17 -7.53 -1.97
CA LEU A 74 2.48 -6.66 -3.10
C LEU A 74 2.71 -7.47 -4.39
N GLU A 75 3.45 -8.57 -4.32
CA GLU A 75 3.69 -9.45 -5.47
C GLU A 75 2.41 -10.15 -5.94
N GLU A 76 1.53 -10.56 -5.01
CA GLU A 76 0.20 -11.09 -5.35
C GLU A 76 -0.63 -10.05 -6.09
N MET A 77 -0.72 -8.82 -5.58
CA MET A 77 -1.47 -7.74 -6.25
C MET A 77 -0.85 -7.34 -7.60
N LYS A 78 0.48 -7.42 -7.77
CA LYS A 78 1.14 -7.23 -9.07
C LYS A 78 0.77 -8.33 -10.07
N ARG A 79 0.70 -9.58 -9.61
CA ARG A 79 0.25 -10.72 -10.42
C ARG A 79 -1.19 -10.52 -10.88
N GLU A 80 -2.10 -10.19 -9.96
CA GLU A 80 -3.49 -9.88 -10.28
C GLU A 80 -3.63 -8.70 -11.25
N TYR A 81 -2.84 -7.64 -11.05
CA TYR A 81 -2.85 -6.47 -11.93
C TYR A 81 -2.41 -6.82 -13.37
N THR A 82 -1.39 -7.68 -13.52
CA THR A 82 -0.95 -8.18 -14.83
C THR A 82 -2.07 -8.96 -15.51
N LEU A 83 -2.70 -9.90 -14.81
CA LEU A 83 -3.83 -10.69 -15.33
C LEU A 83 -5.03 -9.81 -15.71
N GLN A 84 -5.36 -8.80 -14.90
CA GLN A 84 -6.44 -7.86 -15.21
C GLN A 84 -6.13 -6.96 -16.41
N GLN A 85 -4.87 -6.58 -16.63
CA GLN A 85 -4.47 -5.83 -17.82
C GLN A 85 -4.55 -6.69 -19.08
N GLU A 86 -4.16 -7.96 -19.01
CA GLU A 86 -4.31 -8.92 -20.11
C GLU A 86 -5.79 -9.14 -20.46
N ALA A 87 -6.65 -9.29 -19.45
CA ALA A 87 -8.10 -9.40 -19.64
C ALA A 87 -8.74 -8.13 -20.22
N LYS A 88 -8.33 -6.93 -19.77
CA LYS A 88 -8.82 -5.65 -20.31
C LYS A 88 -8.29 -5.35 -21.71
N GLY A 89 -7.07 -5.75 -22.03
CA GLY A 89 -6.51 -5.67 -23.38
C GLY A 89 -7.26 -6.56 -24.38
N SER A 90 -7.83 -7.67 -23.89
CA SER A 90 -8.64 -8.59 -24.69
C SER A 90 -10.09 -8.11 -24.89
N ALA A 91 -10.64 -7.35 -23.94
CA ALA A 91 -12.02 -6.82 -24.00
C ALA A 91 -12.16 -5.51 -24.79
N GLY A 92 -11.06 -4.86 -25.17
CA GLY A 92 -11.06 -3.65 -26.02
C GLY A 92 -10.98 -3.94 -27.52
N VAL A 93 -11.03 -5.21 -27.93
CA VAL A 93 -11.02 -5.67 -29.33
C VAL A 93 -12.32 -6.43 -29.61
N LEU A 94 -13.46 -5.75 -29.44
CA LEU A 94 -14.75 -6.09 -30.03
C LEU A 94 -15.46 -4.77 -30.36
#